data_AF-C5G0F5-F1
#
_entry.id   AF-C5G0F5-F1
#
_cell.length_a   1.000
_cell.length_b   1.000
_cell.length_c   1.000
_cell.angle_alpha   90.00
_cell.angle_beta   90.00
_cell.angle_gamma   90.00
#
_symmetry.space_group_name_H-M   'P 1'
#
loop_
_entity.id
_entity.type
_entity.pdbx_description
1 polymer ?
#
loop_
_entity_poly.entity_id
_entity_poly.type
_entity_poly.pdbx_seq_one_letter_code
_entity_poly.pdbx_strand_id
1 'polypeptide(L)'
;MVDTRPNTKPRPRRKVTWWLRMKYRLLRLTSPLRLRGSITRLSHHNKRPFFALLRLCLPSSWLTWSFPVPEPLSPNTLIAEPSLCWRRRVEGDLKNLQAVPIWRSRDTPLRSLYRLYEAVMAGEEFCDVVGYETEYFWYQDRHSWEPHRIPDPADPDPLRYAILACIAEALVLALNWRLSLGMRRNGNHIHRQHGSDPYPPYNPLPMPSWVRNVPAVSTSYLRSTVPGSKLDSEGRLVLIDEGNSEIFRKRNIIASEFRFYTI
;
A
#
# COMPACT_ATOMS: atom_id res chain seq x y z
N MET A 1 34.17 -71.76 -14.75
CA MET A 1 33.06 -71.33 -13.88
C MET A 1 32.44 -70.09 -14.50
N VAL A 2 31.25 -70.23 -15.09
CA VAL A 2 30.54 -69.13 -15.76
C VAL A 2 29.68 -68.43 -14.70
N ASP A 3 29.97 -67.15 -14.48
CA ASP A 3 29.31 -66.31 -13.47
C ASP A 3 27.97 -65.77 -14.03
N THR A 4 26.87 -66.44 -13.72
CA THR A 4 25.51 -66.01 -14.10
C THR A 4 24.97 -65.01 -13.09
N ARG A 5 25.07 -63.71 -13.39
CA ARG A 5 24.40 -62.65 -12.62
C ARG A 5 22.87 -62.75 -12.79
N PRO A 6 22.07 -62.61 -11.72
CA PRO A 6 20.62 -62.68 -11.83
C PRO A 6 20.06 -61.47 -12.58
N ASN A 7 19.26 -61.77 -13.60
CA ASN A 7 18.56 -60.81 -14.44
C ASN A 7 17.49 -60.06 -13.61
N THR A 8 17.81 -58.86 -13.15
CA THR A 8 16.88 -57.97 -12.44
C THR A 8 15.85 -57.42 -13.43
N LYS A 9 14.65 -58.02 -13.43
CA LYS A 9 13.52 -57.52 -14.23
C LYS A 9 13.30 -56.03 -13.94
N PRO A 10 13.26 -55.15 -14.95
CA PRO A 10 13.04 -53.72 -14.73
C PRO A 10 11.66 -53.51 -14.10
N ARG A 11 11.64 -52.81 -12.95
CA ARG A 11 10.38 -52.46 -12.28
C ARG A 11 9.47 -51.72 -13.26
N PRO A 12 8.19 -52.10 -13.39
CA PRO A 12 7.28 -51.44 -14.31
C PRO A 12 7.19 -49.95 -13.94
N ARG A 13 7.59 -49.07 -14.87
CA ARG A 13 7.43 -47.63 -14.70
C ARG A 13 5.93 -47.38 -14.51
N ARG A 14 5.53 -46.89 -13.33
CA ARG A 14 4.15 -46.47 -13.06
C ARG A 14 3.72 -45.54 -14.19
N LYS A 15 2.81 -46.00 -15.05
CA LYS A 15 2.28 -45.19 -16.15
C LYS A 15 1.49 -44.06 -15.51
N VAL A 16 2.11 -42.88 -15.45
CA VAL A 16 1.44 -41.65 -14.98
C VAL A 16 0.26 -41.42 -15.93
N THR A 17 -0.94 -41.71 -15.44
CA THR A 17 -2.16 -41.61 -16.23
C THR A 17 -2.35 -40.18 -16.70
N TRP A 18 -3.01 -40.01 -17.84
CA TRP A 18 -3.35 -38.69 -18.36
C TRP A 18 -4.09 -37.84 -17.31
N TRP A 19 -4.94 -38.46 -16.50
CA TRP A 19 -5.59 -37.85 -15.34
C TRP A 19 -4.62 -37.35 -14.27
N LEU A 20 -3.58 -38.12 -13.94
CA LEU A 20 -2.54 -37.66 -13.01
C LEU A 20 -1.77 -36.47 -13.62
N ARG A 21 -1.46 -36.50 -14.92
CA ARG A 21 -0.79 -35.38 -15.62
C ARG A 21 -1.68 -34.14 -15.66
N MET A 22 -2.97 -34.28 -15.93
CA MET A 22 -3.93 -33.18 -15.90
C MET A 22 -4.14 -32.65 -14.49
N LYS A 23 -4.22 -33.52 -13.48
CA LYS A 23 -4.25 -33.14 -12.07
C LYS A 23 -2.99 -32.36 -11.69
N TYR A 24 -1.80 -32.83 -12.06
CA TYR A 24 -0.55 -32.09 -11.81
C TYR A 24 -0.47 -30.79 -12.61
N ARG A 25 -0.98 -30.72 -13.85
CA ARG A 25 -1.09 -29.46 -14.61
C ARG A 25 -2.04 -28.48 -13.92
N LEU A 26 -3.24 -28.91 -13.54
CA LEU A 26 -4.21 -28.11 -12.78
C LEU A 26 -3.68 -27.67 -11.41
N LEU A 27 -2.92 -28.53 -10.72
CA LEU A 27 -2.25 -28.18 -9.47
C LEU A 27 -1.08 -27.21 -9.66
N ARG A 28 -0.44 -27.22 -10.83
CA ARG A 28 0.61 -26.26 -11.23
C ARG A 28 0.04 -25.00 -11.88
N LEU A 29 -1.24 -24.99 -12.26
CA LEU A 29 -1.93 -23.79 -12.71
C LEU A 29 -2.12 -22.86 -11.50
N THR A 30 -1.10 -22.03 -11.27
CA THR A 30 -1.18 -20.91 -10.36
C THR A 30 -2.08 -19.85 -11.01
N SER A 31 -3.38 -19.92 -10.71
CA SER A 31 -4.28 -18.83 -11.07
C SER A 31 -3.76 -17.52 -10.45
N PRO A 32 -3.73 -16.39 -11.18
CA PRO A 32 -3.32 -15.10 -10.64
C PRO A 32 -4.15 -14.69 -9.41
N LEU A 33 -5.37 -15.23 -9.28
CA LEU A 33 -6.27 -14.99 -8.15
C LEU A 33 -5.86 -15.73 -6.87
N ARG A 34 -4.90 -16.66 -6.96
CA ARG A 34 -4.40 -17.50 -5.84
C ARG A 34 -5.54 -18.02 -4.94
N LEU A 35 -6.62 -18.52 -5.56
CA LEU A 35 -7.90 -18.79 -4.89
C LEU A 35 -7.78 -19.60 -3.60
N ARG A 36 -6.93 -20.64 -3.58
CA ARG A 36 -6.67 -21.43 -2.37
C ARG A 36 -6.12 -20.57 -1.23
N GLY A 37 -5.09 -19.77 -1.52
CA GLY A 37 -4.50 -18.85 -0.54
C GLY A 37 -5.48 -17.77 -0.10
N SER A 38 -6.29 -17.25 -1.03
CA SER A 38 -7.36 -16.29 -0.74
C SER A 38 -8.40 -16.88 0.22
N ILE A 39 -8.87 -18.12 -0.02
CA ILE A 39 -9.82 -18.81 0.85
C ILE A 39 -9.21 -19.07 2.23
N THR A 40 -7.97 -19.56 2.30
CA THR A 40 -7.26 -19.77 3.57
C THR A 40 -7.18 -18.47 4.37
N ARG A 41 -6.79 -17.35 3.73
CA ARG A 41 -6.74 -16.06 4.41
C ARG A 41 -8.10 -15.60 4.91
N LEU A 42 -9.12 -15.66 4.04
CA LEU A 42 -10.48 -15.26 4.40
C LEU A 42 -11.06 -16.12 5.53
N SER A 43 -10.65 -17.39 5.66
CA SER A 43 -11.15 -18.28 6.71
C SER A 43 -10.74 -17.89 8.13
N HIS A 44 -9.68 -17.08 8.30
CA HIS A 44 -9.27 -16.61 9.63
C HIS A 44 -10.29 -15.68 10.28
N HIS A 45 -10.98 -14.84 9.48
CA HIS A 45 -11.91 -13.84 9.98
C HIS A 45 -13.35 -14.00 9.45
N ASN A 46 -13.61 -14.94 8.54
CA ASN A 46 -14.93 -15.19 7.99
C ASN A 46 -15.37 -16.64 8.22
N LYS A 47 -16.52 -16.82 8.88
CA LYS A 47 -17.17 -18.15 9.05
C LYS A 47 -17.50 -18.82 7.71
N ARG A 48 -17.68 -18.04 6.65
CA ARG A 48 -18.04 -18.49 5.29
C ARG A 48 -17.06 -17.92 4.25
N PRO A 49 -15.83 -18.47 4.14
CA PRO A 49 -14.76 -17.86 3.34
C PRO A 49 -15.07 -17.87 1.83
N PHE A 50 -15.77 -18.89 1.31
CA PHE A 50 -16.19 -18.93 -0.09
C PHE A 50 -17.21 -17.82 -0.42
N PHE A 51 -18.13 -17.54 0.50
CA PHE A 51 -19.10 -16.47 0.33
C PHE A 51 -18.45 -15.08 0.45
N ALA A 52 -17.49 -14.93 1.36
CA ALA A 52 -16.66 -13.72 1.43
C ALA A 52 -15.89 -13.49 0.12
N LEU A 53 -15.31 -14.54 -0.46
CA LEU A 53 -14.63 -14.44 -1.76
C LEU A 53 -15.60 -14.06 -2.88
N LEU A 54 -16.80 -14.67 -2.91
CA LEU A 54 -17.83 -14.33 -3.89
C LEU A 54 -18.22 -12.85 -3.79
N ARG A 55 -18.39 -12.32 -2.57
CA ARG A 55 -18.69 -10.89 -2.34
C ARG A 55 -17.60 -9.97 -2.89
N LEU A 56 -16.33 -10.37 -2.82
CA LEU A 56 -15.22 -9.59 -3.40
C LEU A 56 -15.27 -9.54 -4.93
N CYS A 57 -15.93 -10.50 -5.57
CA CYS A 57 -16.14 -10.51 -7.02
C CYS A 57 -17.35 -9.67 -7.45
N LEU A 58 -18.22 -9.26 -6.53
CA LEU A 58 -19.37 -8.42 -6.85
C LEU A 58 -18.93 -6.97 -7.01
N PRO A 59 -19.40 -6.24 -8.03
CA PRO A 59 -19.05 -4.82 -8.21
C PRO A 59 -19.54 -3.97 -7.03
N SER A 60 -18.82 -2.88 -6.73
CA SER A 60 -19.11 -2.04 -5.55
C SER A 60 -20.34 -1.17 -5.75
N SER A 61 -20.57 -0.78 -6.99
CA SER A 61 -21.79 -0.15 -7.48
C SER A 61 -22.09 -0.71 -8.87
N TRP A 62 -23.25 -0.40 -9.45
CA TRP A 62 -23.57 -0.82 -10.81
C TRP A 62 -22.53 -0.37 -11.86
N LEU A 63 -21.73 0.68 -11.56
CA LEU A 63 -20.83 1.32 -12.53
C LEU A 63 -19.34 1.18 -12.18
N THR A 64 -18.98 0.67 -11.00
CA THR A 64 -17.58 0.69 -10.54
C THR A 64 -17.09 -0.66 -10.03
N TRP A 65 -15.99 -1.12 -10.62
CA TRP A 65 -15.20 -2.26 -10.12
C TRP A 65 -14.39 -1.90 -8.88
N SER A 66 -13.84 -0.69 -8.86
CA SER A 66 -13.01 -0.20 -7.77
C SER A 66 -13.82 0.12 -6.52
N PHE A 67 -13.25 -0.12 -5.35
CA PHE A 67 -13.88 0.27 -4.10
C PHE A 67 -13.89 1.80 -3.95
N PRO A 68 -14.99 2.39 -3.43
CA PRO A 68 -15.03 3.81 -3.10
C PRO A 68 -14.09 4.10 -1.92
N VAL A 69 -13.68 5.36 -1.78
CA VAL A 69 -12.99 5.80 -0.56
C VAL A 69 -13.96 5.67 0.62
N PRO A 70 -13.62 4.93 1.70
CA PRO A 70 -14.44 4.90 2.91
C PRO A 70 -14.58 6.30 3.50
N GLU A 71 -15.59 6.53 4.32
CA GLU A 71 -15.75 7.82 5.00
C GLU A 71 -14.45 8.21 5.73
N PRO A 72 -13.80 9.32 5.32
CA PRO A 72 -12.52 9.71 5.87
C PRO A 72 -12.71 10.28 7.27
N LEU A 73 -11.82 9.89 8.18
CA LEU A 73 -11.81 10.47 9.52
C LEU A 73 -11.50 11.96 9.46
N SER A 74 -12.14 12.74 10.33
CA SER A 74 -11.77 14.14 10.50
C SER A 74 -10.40 14.25 11.18
N PRO A 75 -9.61 15.30 10.89
CA PRO A 75 -8.34 15.54 11.57
C PRO A 75 -8.52 15.58 13.10
N ASN A 76 -9.60 16.21 13.57
CA ASN A 76 -9.90 16.34 15.00
C ASN A 76 -10.19 15.00 15.68
N THR A 77 -10.88 14.09 14.99
CA THR A 77 -11.11 12.73 15.48
C THR A 77 -9.80 11.98 15.67
N LEU A 78 -8.86 12.12 14.72
CA LEU A 78 -7.55 11.47 14.79
C LEU A 78 -6.64 12.09 15.86
N ILE A 79 -6.74 13.39 16.11
CA ILE A 79 -6.02 14.07 17.20
C ILE A 79 -6.55 13.61 18.56
N ALA A 80 -7.88 13.53 18.71
CA ALA A 80 -8.51 13.11 19.96
C ALA A 80 -8.30 11.62 20.25
N GLU A 81 -8.31 10.78 19.22
CA GLU A 81 -8.14 9.33 19.35
C GLU A 81 -7.19 8.76 18.28
N PRO A 82 -5.86 8.91 18.45
CA PRO A 82 -4.87 8.44 17.47
C PRO A 82 -4.96 6.94 17.15
N SER A 83 -5.28 6.13 18.17
CA SER A 83 -5.42 4.67 18.04
C SER A 83 -6.52 4.23 17.07
N LEU A 84 -7.44 5.12 16.70
CA LEU A 84 -8.54 4.83 15.79
C LEU A 84 -8.03 4.46 14.39
N CYS A 85 -6.91 5.04 13.94
CA CYS A 85 -6.29 4.65 12.66
C CYS A 85 -5.89 3.17 12.64
N TRP A 86 -5.33 2.67 13.74
CA TRP A 86 -4.93 1.27 13.87
C TRP A 86 -6.16 0.37 14.03
N ARG A 87 -7.12 0.79 14.86
CA ARG A 87 -8.37 0.06 15.09
C ARG A 87 -9.13 -0.18 13.79
N ARG A 88 -9.34 0.84 12.95
CA ARG A 88 -9.97 0.69 11.63
C ARG A 88 -9.22 -0.27 10.72
N ARG A 89 -7.89 -0.30 10.77
CA ARG A 89 -7.08 -1.26 9.98
C ARG A 89 -7.27 -2.69 10.45
N VAL A 90 -7.32 -2.92 11.76
CA VAL A 90 -7.51 -4.24 12.36
C VAL A 90 -8.94 -4.74 12.14
N GLU A 91 -9.95 -3.94 12.47
CA GLU A 91 -11.37 -4.27 12.29
C GLU A 91 -11.72 -4.49 10.81
N GLY A 92 -11.10 -3.70 9.92
CA GLY A 92 -11.22 -3.84 8.48
C GLY A 92 -10.44 -5.01 7.87
N ASP A 93 -9.71 -5.79 8.68
CA ASP A 93 -8.87 -6.92 8.26
C ASP A 93 -7.87 -6.55 7.14
N LEU A 94 -7.39 -5.31 7.14
CA LEU A 94 -6.72 -4.71 5.98
C LEU A 94 -5.47 -5.48 5.55
N LYS A 95 -4.63 -5.89 6.52
CA LYS A 95 -3.38 -6.62 6.24
C LYS A 95 -3.64 -7.95 5.54
N ASN A 96 -4.70 -8.67 5.93
CA ASN A 96 -5.08 -9.91 5.28
C ASN A 96 -5.69 -9.66 3.90
N LEU A 97 -6.56 -8.65 3.78
CA LEU A 97 -7.19 -8.28 2.50
C LEU A 97 -6.17 -7.80 1.46
N GLN A 98 -5.15 -7.07 1.86
CA GLN A 98 -4.03 -6.67 1.00
C GLN A 98 -3.27 -7.88 0.43
N ALA A 99 -3.34 -9.06 1.06
CA ALA A 99 -2.74 -10.27 0.53
C ALA A 99 -3.68 -11.06 -0.42
N VAL A 100 -4.96 -10.67 -0.52
CA VAL A 100 -5.96 -11.30 -1.40
C VAL A 100 -5.96 -10.60 -2.77
N PRO A 101 -5.58 -11.29 -3.88
CA PRO A 101 -5.44 -10.64 -5.19
C PRO A 101 -6.70 -9.97 -5.73
N ILE A 102 -7.88 -10.58 -5.53
CA ILE A 102 -9.14 -9.99 -6.01
C ILE A 102 -9.47 -8.69 -5.27
N TRP A 103 -9.23 -8.63 -3.96
CA TRP A 103 -9.40 -7.40 -3.18
C TRP A 103 -8.43 -6.32 -3.66
N ARG A 104 -7.14 -6.67 -3.82
CA ARG A 104 -6.13 -5.73 -4.35
C ARG A 104 -6.47 -5.18 -5.72
N SER A 105 -7.05 -6.00 -6.60
CA SER A 105 -7.44 -5.58 -7.95
C SER A 105 -8.51 -4.47 -7.96
N ARG A 106 -9.21 -4.29 -6.84
CA ARG A 106 -10.28 -3.31 -6.64
C ARG A 106 -9.87 -2.14 -5.76
N ASP A 107 -8.77 -2.27 -5.03
CA ASP A 107 -8.24 -1.17 -4.24
C ASP A 107 -7.63 -0.10 -5.15
N THR A 108 -7.56 1.12 -4.66
CA THR A 108 -7.14 2.29 -5.45
C THR A 108 -6.00 3.03 -4.76
N PRO A 109 -5.14 3.74 -5.53
CA PRO A 109 -4.11 4.56 -4.92
C PRO A 109 -4.71 5.69 -4.07
N LEU A 110 -5.90 6.20 -4.42
CA LEU A 110 -6.59 7.20 -3.61
C LEU A 110 -6.97 6.63 -2.23
N ARG A 111 -7.51 5.41 -2.16
CA ARG A 111 -7.79 4.73 -0.88
C ARG A 111 -6.52 4.55 -0.05
N SER A 112 -5.41 4.20 -0.69
CA SER A 112 -4.10 4.08 -0.03
C SER A 112 -3.63 5.42 0.55
N LEU A 113 -3.80 6.53 -0.19
CA LEU A 113 -3.50 7.88 0.33
C LEU A 113 -4.33 8.23 1.57
N TYR A 114 -5.63 7.91 1.61
CA TYR A 114 -6.44 8.15 2.81
C TYR A 114 -5.99 7.30 3.99
N ARG A 115 -5.54 6.05 3.76
CA ARG A 115 -4.97 5.20 4.81
C ARG A 115 -3.61 5.70 5.30
N LEU A 116 -2.83 6.36 4.45
CA LEU A 116 -1.61 7.08 4.84
C LEU A 116 -1.95 8.33 5.64
N TYR A 117 -2.98 9.09 5.22
CA TYR A 117 -3.48 10.26 5.95
C TYR A 117 -3.87 9.90 7.38
N GLU A 118 -4.64 8.82 7.57
CA GLU A 118 -5.04 8.39 8.91
C GLU A 118 -3.81 8.09 9.80
N ALA A 119 -2.77 7.48 9.24
CA ALA A 119 -1.53 7.17 9.96
C ALA A 119 -0.68 8.41 10.27
N VAL A 120 -0.52 9.33 9.30
CA VAL A 120 0.25 10.57 9.47
C VAL A 120 -0.42 11.49 10.50
N MET A 121 -1.75 11.60 10.47
CA MET A 121 -2.50 12.42 11.44
C MET A 121 -2.51 11.83 12.84
N ALA A 122 -2.44 10.51 12.98
CA ALA A 122 -2.34 9.85 14.29
C ALA A 122 -0.97 10.12 14.98
N GLY A 123 0.00 10.71 14.27
CA GLY A 123 1.26 11.17 14.84
C GLY A 123 2.34 10.08 14.93
N GLU A 124 3.36 10.36 15.74
CA GLU A 124 4.59 9.57 15.79
C GLU A 124 4.38 8.10 16.19
N GLU A 125 3.47 7.81 17.12
CA GLU A 125 3.19 6.45 17.59
C GLU A 125 2.74 5.49 16.48
N PHE A 126 2.08 6.01 15.44
CA PHE A 126 1.54 5.22 14.34
C PHE A 126 2.32 5.39 13.04
N CYS A 127 3.50 6.00 13.10
CA CYS A 127 4.35 6.24 11.94
C CYS A 127 4.83 4.94 11.26
N ASP A 128 4.92 3.80 11.95
CA ASP A 128 5.22 2.50 11.33
C ASP A 128 4.17 2.08 10.28
N VAL A 129 2.92 2.53 10.47
CA VAL A 129 1.81 2.26 9.54
C VAL A 129 2.05 2.92 8.19
N VAL A 130 2.75 4.06 8.17
CA VAL A 130 3.18 4.74 6.94
C VAL A 130 4.10 3.84 6.12
N GLY A 131 5.04 3.15 6.78
CA GLY A 131 5.95 2.20 6.14
C GLY A 131 5.21 1.05 5.46
N TYR A 132 4.30 0.37 6.20
CA TYR A 132 3.52 -0.74 5.65
C TYR A 132 2.67 -0.33 4.44
N GLU A 133 2.02 0.83 4.51
CA GLU A 133 1.16 1.30 3.43
C GLU A 133 1.98 1.79 2.23
N THR A 134 3.14 2.40 2.46
CA THR A 134 4.10 2.79 1.41
C THR A 134 4.65 1.56 0.69
N GLU A 135 4.99 0.51 1.42
CA GLU A 135 5.42 -0.77 0.83
C GLU A 135 4.29 -1.40 0.01
N TYR A 136 3.06 -1.42 0.55
CA TYR A 136 1.90 -1.90 -0.19
C TYR A 136 1.69 -1.13 -1.50
N PHE A 137 1.78 0.20 -1.46
CA PHE A 137 1.68 1.08 -2.63
C PHE A 137 2.79 0.80 -3.64
N TRP A 138 4.03 0.64 -3.17
CA TRP A 138 5.20 0.36 -4.01
C TRP A 138 4.99 -0.88 -4.89
N TYR A 139 4.47 -1.97 -4.33
CA TYR A 139 4.25 -3.21 -5.07
C TYR A 139 2.95 -3.24 -5.91
N GLN A 140 2.18 -2.16 -5.97
CA GLN A 140 1.11 -2.03 -6.96
C GLN A 140 1.68 -1.48 -8.27
N ASP A 141 2.26 -2.34 -9.10
CA ASP A 141 2.89 -1.97 -10.37
C ASP A 141 1.90 -1.70 -11.53
N ARG A 142 0.60 -1.81 -11.28
CA ARG A 142 -0.44 -1.53 -12.28
C ARG A 142 -0.42 -0.07 -12.69
N HIS A 143 -0.70 0.19 -13.95
CA HIS A 143 -0.78 1.53 -14.52
C HIS A 143 -1.73 2.48 -13.75
N SER A 144 -2.86 1.98 -13.23
CA SER A 144 -3.77 2.79 -12.40
C SER A 144 -3.20 3.23 -11.04
N TRP A 145 -2.05 2.69 -10.64
CA TRP A 145 -1.35 3.00 -9.40
C TRP A 145 -0.08 3.86 -9.62
N GLU A 146 0.14 4.33 -10.85
CA GLU A 146 1.18 5.34 -11.10
C GLU A 146 0.84 6.64 -10.36
N PRO A 147 1.80 7.27 -9.65
CA PRO A 147 1.50 8.42 -8.81
C PRO A 147 0.85 9.59 -9.57
N HIS A 148 1.28 9.90 -10.79
CA HIS A 148 0.68 10.98 -11.58
C HIS A 148 -0.80 10.76 -11.94
N ARG A 149 -1.29 9.52 -11.87
CA ARG A 149 -2.68 9.14 -12.18
C ARG A 149 -3.60 9.16 -10.97
N ILE A 150 -3.08 9.49 -9.79
CA ILE A 150 -3.91 9.64 -8.60
C ILE A 150 -4.91 10.77 -8.86
N PRO A 151 -6.22 10.49 -8.86
CA PRO A 151 -7.23 11.52 -9.10
C PRO A 151 -7.20 12.55 -7.97
N ASP A 152 -7.52 13.79 -8.30
CA ASP A 152 -7.69 14.85 -7.30
C ASP A 152 -8.89 14.50 -6.40
N PRO A 153 -8.71 14.34 -5.07
CA PRO A 153 -9.83 14.11 -4.17
C PRO A 153 -10.76 15.33 -4.05
N ALA A 154 -10.28 16.54 -4.35
CA ALA A 154 -10.98 17.80 -4.06
C ALA A 154 -11.61 17.79 -2.65
N ASP A 155 -10.81 17.38 -1.65
CA ASP A 155 -11.32 17.08 -0.32
C ASP A 155 -11.88 18.36 0.33
N PRO A 156 -13.12 18.31 0.89
CA PRO A 156 -13.76 19.49 1.45
C PRO A 156 -13.10 20.00 2.74
N ASP A 157 -12.34 19.15 3.45
CA ASP A 157 -11.58 19.56 4.62
C ASP A 157 -10.21 20.08 4.17
N PRO A 158 -9.91 21.38 4.35
CA PRO A 158 -8.68 21.98 3.84
C PRO A 158 -7.43 21.42 4.51
N LEU A 159 -7.50 21.02 5.78
CA LEU A 159 -6.38 20.41 6.49
C LEU A 159 -6.12 19.00 5.96
N ARG A 160 -7.17 18.19 5.81
CA ARG A 160 -7.04 16.85 5.21
C ARG A 160 -6.52 16.94 3.78
N TYR A 161 -7.01 17.88 2.98
CA TYR A 161 -6.54 18.06 1.60
C TYR A 161 -5.05 18.42 1.53
N ALA A 162 -4.60 19.35 2.39
CA ALA A 162 -3.19 19.72 2.50
C ALA A 162 -2.30 18.53 2.90
N ILE A 163 -2.75 17.69 3.82
CA ILE A 163 -1.99 16.50 4.24
C ILE A 163 -1.95 15.46 3.12
N LEU A 164 -3.06 15.19 2.43
CA LEU A 164 -3.08 14.29 1.28
C LEU A 164 -2.09 14.75 0.20
N ALA A 165 -2.00 16.06 -0.03
CA ALA A 165 -1.02 16.65 -0.94
C ALA A 165 0.41 16.38 -0.46
N CYS A 166 0.74 16.67 0.81
CA CYS A 166 2.07 16.39 1.38
C CYS A 166 2.46 14.91 1.29
N ILE A 167 1.52 14.01 1.58
CA ILE A 167 1.72 12.56 1.48
C ILE A 167 2.00 12.15 0.04
N ALA A 168 1.22 12.65 -0.92
CA ALA A 168 1.44 12.34 -2.33
C ALA A 168 2.84 12.79 -2.80
N GLU A 169 3.32 13.95 -2.34
CA GLU A 169 4.68 14.41 -2.63
C GLU A 169 5.77 13.54 -2.00
N ALA A 170 5.67 13.32 -0.69
CA ALA A 170 6.63 12.51 0.06
C ALA A 170 6.70 11.08 -0.49
N LEU A 171 5.54 10.51 -0.83
CA LEU A 171 5.45 9.20 -1.46
C LEU A 171 6.20 9.19 -2.80
N VAL A 172 5.94 10.13 -3.72
CA VAL A 172 6.63 10.17 -5.03
C VAL A 172 8.14 10.25 -4.87
N LEU A 173 8.64 11.09 -3.96
CA LEU A 173 10.08 11.20 -3.70
C LEU A 173 10.66 9.90 -3.16
N ALA A 174 9.98 9.25 -2.21
CA ALA A 174 10.41 7.96 -1.68
C ALA A 174 10.40 6.85 -2.75
N LEU A 175 9.38 6.80 -3.61
CA LEU A 175 9.33 5.83 -4.71
C LEU A 175 10.47 6.08 -5.72
N ASN A 176 10.77 7.34 -6.05
CA ASN A 176 11.87 7.70 -6.94
C ASN A 176 13.25 7.38 -6.33
N TRP A 177 13.40 7.59 -5.03
CA TRP A 177 14.59 7.15 -4.29
C TRP A 177 14.76 5.62 -4.33
N ARG A 178 13.70 4.83 -4.13
CA ARG A 178 13.77 3.37 -4.29
C ARG A 178 14.18 2.96 -5.72
N LEU A 179 13.65 3.64 -6.74
CA LEU A 179 14.01 3.40 -8.14
C LEU A 179 15.49 3.71 -8.42
N SER A 180 16.03 4.78 -7.82
CA SER A 180 17.43 5.17 -7.96
C SER A 180 18.38 4.15 -7.34
N LEU A 181 17.95 3.44 -6.29
CA LEU A 181 18.70 2.32 -5.71
C LEU A 181 18.67 1.03 -6.56
N GLY A 182 17.96 1.03 -7.70
CA GLY A 182 17.80 -0.15 -8.54
C GLY A 182 16.58 -1.01 -8.19
N MET A 183 15.77 -0.63 -7.19
CA MET A 183 14.56 -1.39 -6.89
C MET A 183 13.52 -1.24 -8.00
N ARG A 184 12.65 -2.24 -8.20
CA ARG A 184 11.53 -2.17 -9.13
C ARG A 184 10.22 -2.55 -8.46
N ARG A 185 9.13 -1.87 -8.84
CA ARG A 185 7.78 -2.05 -8.28
C ARG A 185 7.22 -3.46 -8.53
N ASN A 186 7.65 -4.10 -9.61
CA ASN A 186 7.29 -5.48 -9.95
C ASN A 186 8.13 -6.55 -9.20
N GLY A 187 9.04 -6.13 -8.32
CA GLY A 187 9.96 -7.01 -7.58
C GLY A 187 11.19 -7.49 -8.36
N ASN A 188 11.29 -7.16 -9.65
CA ASN A 188 12.46 -7.51 -10.47
C ASN A 188 13.58 -6.47 -10.27
N HIS A 189 14.16 -6.46 -9.08
CA HIS A 189 15.21 -5.51 -8.70
C HIS A 189 16.46 -5.66 -9.58
N ILE A 190 17.11 -4.52 -9.86
CA ILE A 190 18.41 -4.47 -10.55
C ILE A 190 19.48 -4.33 -9.48
N HIS A 191 20.19 -5.43 -9.21
CA HIS A 191 21.27 -5.46 -8.25
C HIS A 191 22.58 -5.05 -8.91
N ARG A 192 23.35 -4.22 -8.20
CA ARG A 192 24.76 -3.95 -8.54
C ARG A 192 25.60 -5.18 -8.21
N GLN A 193 26.58 -5.50 -9.06
CA GLN A 193 27.46 -6.64 -8.82
C GLN A 193 28.56 -6.25 -7.82
N HIS A 194 29.06 -5.02 -7.95
CA HIS A 194 30.05 -4.43 -7.07
C HIS A 194 29.58 -3.07 -6.53
N GLY A 195 30.06 -2.70 -5.34
CA GLY A 195 29.69 -1.42 -4.70
C GLY A 195 30.12 -0.18 -5.49
N SER A 196 31.14 -0.32 -6.34
CA SER A 196 31.65 0.72 -7.25
C SER A 196 30.78 0.92 -8.51
N ASP A 197 29.87 -0.01 -8.81
CA ASP A 197 29.04 0.10 -10.00
C ASP A 197 28.11 1.32 -9.88
N PRO A 198 27.87 2.05 -10.99
CA PRO A 198 26.91 3.14 -11.00
C PRO A 198 25.51 2.65 -10.64
N TYR A 199 24.70 3.53 -10.06
CA TYR A 199 23.31 3.22 -9.78
C TYR A 199 22.52 2.96 -11.08
N PRO A 200 21.61 1.97 -11.09
CA PRO A 200 20.85 1.64 -12.29
C PRO A 200 20.02 2.83 -12.78
N PRO A 201 19.96 3.07 -14.12
CA PRO A 201 19.10 4.10 -14.66
C PRO A 201 17.63 3.80 -14.34
N TYR A 202 16.84 4.84 -14.16
CA TYR A 202 15.39 4.73 -13.95
C TYR A 202 14.66 5.92 -14.57
N ASN A 203 13.40 5.70 -14.92
CA ASN A 203 12.50 6.77 -15.32
C ASN A 203 11.80 7.31 -14.07
N PRO A 204 11.98 8.61 -13.72
CA PRO A 204 11.31 9.18 -12.57
C PRO A 204 9.79 9.13 -12.70
N LEU A 205 9.12 8.77 -11.62
CA LEU A 205 7.68 8.84 -11.48
C LEU A 205 7.27 10.30 -11.32
N PRO A 206 6.39 10.83 -12.19
CA PRO A 206 5.88 12.19 -12.06
C PRO A 206 4.88 12.30 -10.91
N MET A 207 4.77 13.51 -10.37
CA MET A 207 3.80 13.84 -9.33
C MET A 207 2.37 13.97 -9.91
N PRO A 208 1.32 13.72 -9.12
CA PRO A 208 -0.04 14.12 -9.50
C PRO A 208 -0.11 15.63 -9.71
N SER A 209 -0.78 16.06 -10.78
CA SER A 209 -0.85 17.48 -11.16
C SER A 209 -1.54 18.36 -10.12
N TRP A 210 -2.58 17.84 -9.47
CA TRP A 210 -3.38 18.57 -8.47
C TRP A 210 -2.58 19.01 -7.25
N VAL A 211 -1.56 18.25 -6.87
CA VAL A 211 -0.75 18.49 -5.66
C VAL A 211 -0.09 19.88 -5.66
N ARG A 212 0.31 20.36 -6.84
CA ARG A 212 0.93 21.68 -7.01
C ARG A 212 -0.02 22.83 -6.68
N ASN A 213 -1.32 22.60 -6.79
CA ASN A 213 -2.35 23.62 -6.65
C ASN A 213 -2.94 23.65 -5.23
N VAL A 214 -2.55 22.74 -4.35
CA VAL A 214 -3.06 22.67 -2.98
C VAL A 214 -2.39 23.73 -2.11
N PRO A 215 -3.15 24.73 -1.61
CA PRO A 215 -2.60 25.82 -0.84
C PRO A 215 -2.15 25.38 0.56
N ALA A 216 -1.38 26.24 1.23
CA ALA A 216 -1.11 26.08 2.64
C ALA A 216 -2.39 26.28 3.47
N VAL A 217 -2.51 25.53 4.57
CA VAL A 217 -3.63 25.71 5.51
C VAL A 217 -3.44 27.02 6.26
N SER A 218 -4.46 27.86 6.36
CA SER A 218 -4.33 29.13 7.08
C SER A 218 -4.11 28.88 8.57
N THR A 219 -3.18 29.63 9.17
CA THR A 219 -2.89 29.53 10.61
C THR A 219 -4.09 29.94 11.46
N SER A 220 -4.94 30.85 10.97
CA SER A 220 -6.21 31.20 11.63
C SER A 220 -7.18 30.01 11.66
N TYR A 221 -7.29 29.26 10.57
CA TYR A 221 -8.09 28.04 10.53
C TYR A 221 -7.54 27.01 11.52
N LEU A 222 -6.23 26.75 11.49
CA LEU A 222 -5.58 25.81 12.40
C LEU A 222 -5.85 26.16 13.87
N ARG A 223 -5.69 27.44 14.26
CA ARG A 223 -5.97 27.92 15.63
C ARG A 223 -7.43 27.73 16.06
N SER A 224 -8.37 27.74 15.11
CA SER A 224 -9.79 27.55 15.41
C SER A 224 -10.24 26.09 15.45
N THR A 225 -9.54 25.21 14.72
CA THR A 225 -9.96 23.82 14.51
C THR A 225 -9.16 22.83 15.34
N VAL A 226 -7.88 23.10 15.56
CA VAL A 226 -6.92 22.19 16.20
C VAL A 226 -6.67 22.62 17.65
N PRO A 227 -6.56 21.69 18.61
CA PRO A 227 -6.17 22.01 19.98
C PRO A 227 -4.81 22.73 20.04
N GLY A 228 -4.69 23.75 20.91
CA GLY A 228 -3.45 24.53 21.05
C GLY A 228 -2.22 23.69 21.41
N SER A 229 -2.39 22.53 22.05
CA SER A 229 -1.30 21.58 22.34
C SER A 229 -0.69 20.91 21.11
N LYS A 230 -1.35 20.99 19.95
CA LYS A 230 -0.86 20.49 18.66
C LYS A 230 -0.41 21.61 17.73
N LEU A 231 -0.26 22.82 18.25
CA LEU A 231 0.22 23.97 17.49
C LEU A 231 1.56 24.44 18.03
N ASP A 232 2.42 24.90 17.14
CA ASP A 232 3.63 25.61 17.55
C ASP A 232 3.35 27.10 17.83
N SER A 233 4.40 27.86 18.19
CA SER A 233 4.31 29.30 18.46
C SER A 233 3.83 30.13 17.26
N GLU A 234 4.02 29.65 16.04
CA GLU A 234 3.56 30.30 14.81
C GLU A 234 2.10 29.93 14.48
N GLY A 235 1.55 28.89 15.10
CA GLY A 235 0.22 28.35 14.84
C GLY A 235 0.17 27.33 13.71
N ARG A 236 1.31 26.67 13.42
CA ARG A 236 1.44 25.54 12.50
C ARG A 236 1.09 24.24 13.23
N LEU A 237 0.53 23.28 12.50
CA LEU A 237 0.17 21.97 13.06
C LEU A 237 1.41 21.13 13.33
N VAL A 238 1.59 20.65 14.55
CA VAL A 238 2.67 19.73 14.94
C VAL A 238 2.17 18.30 14.98
N LEU A 239 2.69 17.46 14.08
CA LEU A 239 2.40 16.01 14.03
C LEU A 239 3.56 15.18 14.58
N ILE A 240 4.80 15.63 14.34
CA ILE A 240 6.03 15.04 14.87
C ILE A 240 6.86 16.20 15.43
N ASP A 241 7.30 16.06 16.67
CA ASP A 241 8.15 17.06 17.31
C ASP A 241 9.47 17.18 16.55
N GLU A 242 9.94 18.41 16.35
CA GLU A 242 11.16 18.72 15.59
C GLU A 242 11.14 18.28 14.10
N GLY A 243 9.95 18.00 13.54
CA GLY A 243 9.79 17.64 12.13
C GLY A 243 10.38 18.70 11.18
N ASN A 244 11.32 18.29 10.32
CA ASN A 244 12.08 19.18 9.46
C ASN A 244 11.68 19.15 7.97
N SER A 245 10.55 18.50 7.64
CA SER A 245 10.13 18.33 6.25
C SER A 245 9.74 19.63 5.56
N GLU A 246 10.42 19.99 4.47
CA GLU A 246 10.04 21.12 3.62
C GLU A 246 8.67 20.92 2.95
N ILE A 247 8.35 19.66 2.63
CA ILE A 247 7.09 19.25 1.97
C ILE A 247 5.88 19.59 2.84
N PHE A 248 5.98 19.32 4.13
CA PHE A 248 4.92 19.60 5.10
C PHE A 248 4.97 21.06 5.54
N ARG A 249 6.17 21.63 5.72
CA ARG A 249 6.35 23.01 6.19
C ARG A 249 5.72 24.02 5.25
N LYS A 250 5.82 23.84 3.93
CA LYS A 250 5.17 24.73 2.95
C LYS A 250 3.64 24.76 3.04
N ARG A 251 3.02 23.82 3.78
CA ARG A 251 1.58 23.78 4.06
C ARG A 251 1.22 24.05 5.53
N ASN A 252 2.14 24.66 6.29
CA ASN A 252 2.00 24.97 7.72
C ASN A 252 1.84 23.73 8.61
N ILE A 253 2.55 22.65 8.28
CA ILE A 253 2.56 21.40 9.04
C ILE A 253 4.01 21.04 9.39
N ILE A 254 4.25 20.70 10.66
CA ILE A 254 5.52 20.21 11.19
C ILE A 254 5.44 18.69 11.29
N ALA A 255 6.14 18.01 10.40
CA ALA A 255 6.19 16.56 10.28
C ALA A 255 7.51 16.12 9.63
N SER A 256 7.71 14.82 9.47
CA SER A 256 8.87 14.23 8.81
C SER A 256 8.45 13.17 7.79
N GLU A 257 9.19 13.09 6.68
CA GLU A 257 9.00 12.12 5.61
C GLU A 257 9.77 10.81 5.80
N PHE A 258 10.56 10.67 6.87
CA PHE A 258 11.53 9.57 7.03
C PHE A 258 10.93 8.18 6.86
N ARG A 259 9.70 7.93 7.34
CA ARG A 259 9.02 6.63 7.22
C ARG A 259 8.57 6.27 5.81
N PHE A 260 8.50 7.23 4.89
CA PHE A 260 8.27 6.90 3.49
C PHE A 260 9.51 6.23 2.86
N TYR A 261 10.71 6.48 3.40
CA TYR A 261 11.98 5.94 2.90
C TYR A 261 12.41 4.63 3.57
N THR A 262 11.64 4.06 4.48
CA THR A 262 11.98 2.75 5.07
C THR A 262 11.81 1.66 4.01
N ILE A 263 12.82 0.80 3.83
CA ILE A 263 12.80 -0.39 2.96
C ILE A 263 12.52 -1.62 3.80
#